data_AF-A0A350BCT5-F1
#
_entry.id   AF-A0A350BCT5-F1
#
_cell.length_a   1.000
_cell.length_b   1.000
_cell.length_c   1.000
_cell.angle_alpha   90.00
_cell.angle_beta   90.00
_cell.angle_gamma   90.00
#
_symmetry.space_group_name_H-M   'P 1'
#
loop_
_entity.id
_entity.type
_entity.pdbx_description
1 polymer ?
#
loop_
_entity_poly.entity_id
_entity_poly.type
_entity_poly.pdbx_seq_one_letter_code
_entity_poly.pdbx_strand_id
1 'polypeptide(L)'
;MEENLKARLEAMRQRLINIDQQLLDENTVNDFRLFRNLSKERSEIVPVLDLYDEYEKVTANLNDASAMRDDDDPDIAELGKNEVNSLSARQEKIIEEIKLELVPKDPNDDKNIVVEIRGAAGGDEANIFAGDLFRMYTKYAEANGWKIQMLDSNPSEAGGFSLVSFMIKGDQVYSKMKFESGAHRVQRVPKTEASGRIHTSTATVLVMPEVEEIDITINPADLDIGTFRCQGAGGQNVNKVESAVRIVHIPTGVTVYCQIEKSQMQNRELAMKMLRAKLQAQKQAEQDEKVGAERKLKLGTGERSEKIRTYNYPQ
;
A
#
# COMPACT_ATOMS: atom_id res chain seq x y z
N MET A 1 -24.91 21.62 3.67
CA MET A 1 -23.98 20.72 2.94
C MET A 1 -24.00 21.08 1.46
N GLU A 2 -22.86 21.02 0.76
CA GLU A 2 -22.81 21.22 -0.70
C GLU A 2 -23.64 20.15 -1.43
N GLU A 3 -24.37 20.56 -2.48
CA GLU A 3 -25.29 19.67 -3.21
C GLU A 3 -24.58 18.47 -3.86
N ASN A 4 -23.36 18.68 -4.37
CA ASN A 4 -22.53 17.61 -4.92
C ASN A 4 -22.10 16.59 -3.86
N LEU A 5 -21.75 17.05 -2.65
CA LEU A 5 -21.39 16.18 -1.54
C LEU A 5 -22.58 15.31 -1.13
N LYS A 6 -23.78 15.90 -1.06
CA LYS A 6 -25.01 15.17 -0.76
C LYS A 6 -25.33 14.10 -1.81
N ALA A 7 -25.27 14.45 -3.10
CA ALA A 7 -25.50 13.49 -4.19
C ALA A 7 -24.52 12.30 -4.14
N ARG A 8 -23.25 12.56 -3.78
CA ARG A 8 -22.25 11.50 -3.59
C ARG A 8 -22.59 10.57 -2.42
N LEU A 9 -23.05 11.10 -1.30
CA LEU A 9 -23.47 10.30 -0.14
C LEU A 9 -24.71 9.46 -0.43
N GLU A 10 -25.68 10.01 -1.17
CA GLU A 10 -26.86 9.26 -1.64
C GLU A 10 -26.46 8.10 -2.57
N ALA A 11 -25.51 8.34 -3.50
CA ALA A 11 -24.97 7.28 -4.34
C ALA A 11 -24.26 6.19 -3.54
N MET A 12 -23.51 6.55 -2.49
CA MET A 12 -22.89 5.59 -1.57
C MET A 12 -23.93 4.78 -0.80
N ARG A 13 -25.05 5.40 -0.37
CA ARG A 13 -26.17 4.69 0.27
C ARG A 13 -26.78 3.65 -0.67
N GLN A 14 -27.00 4.01 -1.94
CA GLN A 14 -27.48 3.06 -2.96
C GLN A 14 -26.46 1.94 -3.22
N ARG A 15 -25.16 2.26 -3.22
CA ARG A 15 -24.09 1.27 -3.37
C ARG A 15 -24.07 0.29 -2.20
N LEU A 16 -24.24 0.75 -0.95
CA LEU A 16 -24.31 -0.11 0.23
C LEU A 16 -25.47 -1.11 0.11
N ILE A 17 -26.66 -0.65 -0.28
CA ILE A 17 -27.83 -1.52 -0.48
C ILE A 17 -27.54 -2.61 -1.52
N ASN A 18 -26.87 -2.24 -2.62
CA ASN A 18 -26.49 -3.19 -3.66
C ASN A 18 -25.44 -4.20 -3.17
N ILE A 19 -24.42 -3.75 -2.43
CA ILE A 19 -23.42 -4.64 -1.83
C ILE A 19 -24.07 -5.63 -0.86
N ASP A 20 -24.98 -5.16 0.01
CA ASP A 20 -25.71 -6.01 0.94
C ASP A 20 -26.55 -7.07 0.21
N GLN A 21 -27.14 -6.72 -0.94
CA GLN A 21 -27.83 -7.70 -1.79
C GLN A 21 -26.85 -8.71 -2.42
N GLN A 22 -25.74 -8.24 -2.99
CA GLN A 22 -24.73 -9.12 -3.62
C GLN A 22 -24.09 -10.10 -2.62
N LEU A 23 -23.90 -9.68 -1.36
CA LEU A 23 -23.37 -10.54 -0.31
C LEU A 23 -24.33 -11.67 0.10
N LEU A 24 -25.61 -11.57 -0.24
CA LEU A 24 -26.61 -12.62 -0.02
C LEU A 24 -26.69 -13.62 -1.19
N ASP A 25 -26.10 -13.31 -2.35
CA ASP A 25 -26.14 -14.18 -3.53
C ASP A 25 -25.21 -15.40 -3.37
N GLU A 26 -25.71 -16.60 -3.69
CA GLU A 26 -24.96 -17.86 -3.58
C GLU A 26 -23.66 -17.87 -4.40
N ASN A 27 -23.65 -17.21 -5.57
CA ASN A 27 -22.45 -17.10 -6.41
C ASN A 27 -21.33 -16.31 -5.73
N THR A 28 -21.68 -15.28 -4.95
CA THR A 28 -20.73 -14.45 -4.21
C THR A 28 -20.17 -15.18 -3.01
N VAL A 29 -21.02 -15.91 -2.28
CA VAL A 29 -20.60 -16.70 -1.10
C VAL A 29 -19.60 -17.80 -1.50
N ASN A 30 -19.76 -18.38 -2.69
CA ASN A 30 -18.87 -19.41 -3.21
C ASN A 30 -17.56 -18.85 -3.80
N ASP A 31 -17.47 -17.55 -4.10
CA ASP A 31 -16.24 -16.88 -4.53
C ASP A 31 -15.63 -16.06 -3.38
N PHE A 32 -14.67 -16.69 -2.68
CA PHE A 32 -13.97 -16.09 -1.55
C PHE A 32 -13.31 -14.72 -1.88
N ARG A 33 -12.84 -14.52 -3.12
CA ARG A 33 -12.21 -13.25 -3.50
C ARG A 33 -13.26 -12.16 -3.67
N LEU A 34 -14.36 -12.47 -4.36
CA LEU A 34 -15.46 -11.54 -4.56
C LEU A 34 -16.11 -11.15 -3.22
N PHE A 35 -16.38 -12.13 -2.36
CA PHE A 35 -16.92 -11.90 -1.01
C PHE A 35 -16.01 -10.99 -0.18
N ARG A 36 -14.68 -11.23 -0.19
CA ARG A 36 -13.71 -10.42 0.54
C ARG A 36 -13.69 -8.98 0.05
N ASN A 37 -13.71 -8.77 -1.26
CA ASN A 37 -13.69 -7.44 -1.87
C ASN A 37 -14.96 -6.65 -1.52
N LEU A 38 -16.14 -7.27 -1.65
CA LEU A 38 -17.42 -6.65 -1.31
C LEU A 38 -17.52 -6.35 0.19
N SER A 39 -17.04 -7.25 1.04
CA SER A 39 -16.99 -7.04 2.50
C SER A 39 -16.08 -5.86 2.86
N LYS A 40 -14.95 -5.71 2.16
CA LYS A 40 -14.03 -4.57 2.34
C LYS A 40 -14.70 -3.26 1.91
N GLU A 41 -15.28 -3.22 0.71
CA GLU A 41 -16.00 -2.05 0.21
C GLU A 41 -17.13 -1.63 1.16
N ARG A 42 -17.90 -2.59 1.66
CA ARG A 42 -18.93 -2.36 2.69
C ARG A 42 -18.36 -1.70 3.94
N SER A 43 -17.25 -2.22 4.46
CA SER A 43 -16.60 -1.69 5.67
C SER A 43 -16.07 -0.26 5.51
N GLU A 44 -15.80 0.17 4.28
CA GLU A 44 -15.37 1.54 3.96
C GLU A 44 -16.57 2.51 3.82
N ILE A 45 -17.72 2.03 3.32
CA ILE A 45 -18.91 2.87 3.10
C ILE A 45 -19.68 3.11 4.41
N VAL A 46 -19.80 2.11 5.27
CA VAL A 46 -20.64 2.18 6.49
C VAL A 46 -20.28 3.37 7.39
N PRO A 47 -19.01 3.62 7.76
CA PRO A 47 -18.66 4.74 8.64
C PRO A 47 -19.06 6.11 8.08
N VAL A 48 -18.95 6.29 6.76
CA VAL A 48 -19.36 7.52 6.07
C VAL A 48 -20.88 7.72 6.17
N LEU A 49 -21.65 6.65 6.00
CA LEU A 49 -23.10 6.72 6.06
C LEU A 49 -23.63 6.86 7.49
N ASP A 50 -22.95 6.30 8.48
CA ASP A 50 -23.28 6.51 9.90
C ASP A 50 -23.13 8.00 10.27
N LEU A 51 -22.06 8.65 9.82
CA LEU A 51 -21.87 10.11 9.97
C LEU A 51 -22.95 10.90 9.21
N TYR A 52 -23.35 10.43 8.03
CA TYR A 52 -24.41 11.08 7.26
C TYR A 52 -25.78 10.95 7.93
N ASP A 53 -26.11 9.79 8.50
CA ASP A 53 -27.33 9.59 9.29
C ASP A 53 -27.33 10.47 10.55
N GLU A 54 -26.18 10.66 11.20
CA GLU A 54 -26.03 11.62 12.29
C GLU A 54 -26.25 13.06 11.82
N TYR A 55 -25.68 13.44 10.67
CA TYR A 55 -25.90 14.75 10.05
C TYR A 55 -27.39 15.02 9.79
N GLU A 56 -28.13 14.05 9.27
CA GLU A 56 -29.57 14.19 9.01
C GLU A 56 -30.36 14.39 10.31
N LYS A 57 -30.02 13.66 11.37
CA LYS A 57 -30.63 13.84 12.71
C LYS A 57 -30.32 15.20 13.30
N VAL A 58 -29.07 15.65 13.26
CA VAL A 58 -28.66 16.98 13.76
C VAL A 58 -29.37 18.08 12.96
N THR A 59 -29.51 17.90 11.66
CA THR A 59 -30.22 18.86 10.80
C THR A 59 -31.71 18.93 11.13
N ALA A 60 -32.36 17.79 11.41
CA ALA A 60 -33.75 17.77 11.88
C ALA A 60 -33.89 18.51 13.22
N ASN A 61 -33.03 18.18 14.20
CA ASN A 61 -33.04 18.83 15.52
C ASN A 61 -32.78 20.34 15.42
N LEU A 62 -31.94 20.79 14.47
CA LEU A 62 -31.64 22.20 14.26
C LEU A 62 -32.87 22.95 13.73
N ASN A 63 -33.68 22.31 12.89
CA ASN A 63 -34.96 22.89 12.44
C ASN A 63 -35.93 23.04 13.62
N ASP A 64 -36.04 22.02 14.49
CA ASP A 64 -36.88 22.07 15.68
C ASP A 64 -36.41 23.14 16.67
N ALA A 65 -35.11 23.21 16.95
CA ALA A 65 -34.52 24.24 17.80
C ALA A 65 -34.65 25.66 17.21
N SER A 66 -34.64 25.79 15.89
CA SER A 66 -34.90 27.07 15.21
C SER A 66 -36.34 27.53 15.39
N ALA A 67 -37.30 26.60 15.39
CA ALA A 67 -38.69 26.92 15.72
C ALA A 67 -38.84 27.38 17.17
N MET A 68 -38.14 26.74 18.11
CA MET A 68 -38.12 27.16 19.53
C MET A 68 -37.47 28.53 19.73
N ARG A 69 -36.43 28.85 18.96
CA ARG A 69 -35.75 30.16 18.99
C ARG A 69 -36.68 31.32 18.67
N ASP A 70 -37.66 31.08 17.79
CA ASP A 70 -38.60 32.06 17.29
C ASP A 70 -39.93 32.05 18.08
N ASP A 71 -39.96 31.37 19.24
CA ASP A 71 -41.10 31.33 20.17
C ASP A 71 -41.30 32.67 20.90
N ASP A 72 -42.54 32.94 21.31
CA ASP A 72 -42.92 34.17 22.01
C ASP A 72 -42.49 34.15 23.50
N ASP A 73 -42.28 32.97 24.08
CA ASP A 73 -41.78 32.83 25.45
C ASP A 73 -40.24 33.05 25.51
N PRO A 74 -39.75 34.06 26.27
CA PRO A 74 -38.33 34.39 26.33
C PRO A 74 -37.43 33.27 26.82
N ASP A 75 -37.90 32.43 27.74
CA ASP A 75 -37.12 31.33 28.31
C ASP A 75 -36.97 30.20 27.29
N ILE A 76 -38.03 29.94 26.49
CA ILE A 76 -38.02 28.97 25.39
C ILE A 76 -37.13 29.47 24.25
N ALA A 77 -37.24 30.75 23.89
CA ALA A 77 -36.42 31.38 22.85
C ALA A 77 -34.93 31.36 23.20
N GLU A 78 -34.55 31.60 24.46
CA GLU A 78 -33.17 31.51 24.94
C GLU A 78 -32.63 30.08 24.87
N LEU A 79 -33.44 29.09 25.25
CA LEU A 79 -33.09 27.68 25.13
C LEU A 79 -32.87 27.28 23.66
N GLY A 80 -33.77 27.70 22.76
CA GLY A 80 -33.62 27.50 21.32
C GLY A 80 -32.35 28.11 20.74
N LYS A 81 -31.97 29.33 21.17
CA LYS A 81 -30.69 29.95 20.75
C LYS A 81 -29.47 29.11 21.14
N ASN A 82 -29.45 28.61 22.38
CA ASN A 82 -28.35 27.79 22.88
C ASN A 82 -28.26 26.46 22.12
N GLU A 83 -29.41 25.81 21.88
CA GLU A 83 -29.46 24.57 21.09
C GLU A 83 -28.99 24.78 19.65
N VAL A 84 -29.49 25.81 18.96
CA VAL A 84 -29.07 26.15 17.58
C VAL A 84 -27.56 26.34 17.49
N ASN A 85 -26.94 27.05 18.44
CA ASN A 85 -25.49 27.26 18.46
C ASN A 85 -24.72 25.94 18.60
N SER A 86 -25.16 25.07 19.53
CA SER A 86 -24.52 23.77 19.76
C SER A 86 -24.67 22.81 18.58
N LEU A 87 -25.87 22.74 18.00
CA LEU A 87 -26.21 21.87 16.88
C LEU A 87 -25.53 22.33 15.60
N SER A 88 -25.45 23.64 15.35
CA SER A 88 -24.71 24.19 14.20
C SER A 88 -23.22 23.84 14.27
N ALA A 89 -22.60 23.98 15.45
CA ALA A 89 -21.20 23.61 15.64
C ALA A 89 -20.97 22.09 15.48
N ARG A 90 -21.90 21.25 15.94
CA ARG A 90 -21.84 19.79 15.70
C ARG A 90 -22.02 19.47 14.22
N GLN A 91 -22.96 20.14 13.54
CA GLN A 91 -23.23 19.96 12.12
C GLN A 91 -22.00 20.26 11.27
N GLU A 92 -21.29 21.36 11.55
CA GLU A 92 -20.04 21.71 10.86
C GLU A 92 -18.96 20.65 11.07
N LYS A 93 -18.76 20.18 12.31
CA LYS A 93 -17.80 19.11 12.61
C LYS A 93 -18.12 17.80 11.87
N ILE A 94 -19.39 17.40 11.83
CA ILE A 94 -19.79 16.19 11.09
C ILE A 94 -19.49 16.33 9.60
N ILE A 95 -19.70 17.52 9.00
CA ILE A 95 -19.34 17.76 7.60
C ILE A 95 -17.82 17.59 7.38
N GLU A 96 -16.98 18.07 8.31
CA GLU A 96 -15.54 17.88 8.24
C GLU A 96 -15.13 16.41 8.39
N GLU A 97 -15.73 15.69 9.34
CA GLU A 97 -15.54 14.25 9.55
C GLU A 97 -15.91 13.45 8.28
N ILE A 98 -17.06 13.76 7.65
CA ILE A 98 -17.49 13.16 6.38
C ILE A 98 -16.48 13.44 5.26
N LYS A 99 -16.02 14.69 5.12
CA LYS A 99 -15.04 15.06 4.09
C LYS A 99 -13.73 14.30 4.25
N LEU A 100 -13.30 14.07 5.48
CA LEU A 100 -12.09 13.32 5.80
C LEU A 100 -12.23 11.84 5.45
N GLU A 101 -13.37 11.23 5.76
CA GLU A 101 -13.61 9.81 5.45
C GLU A 101 -13.82 9.56 3.94
N LEU A 102 -14.26 10.57 3.19
CA LEU A 102 -14.41 10.50 1.72
C LEU A 102 -13.08 10.60 0.94
N VAL A 103 -11.96 10.82 1.63
CA VAL A 103 -10.63 10.80 1.02
C VAL A 103 -10.33 9.36 0.59
N PRO A 104 -10.03 9.10 -0.71
CA PRO A 104 -9.73 7.76 -1.18
C PRO A 104 -8.59 7.14 -0.38
N LYS A 105 -8.85 5.98 0.22
CA LYS A 105 -7.83 5.20 0.92
C LYS A 105 -6.87 4.58 -0.10
N ASP A 106 -5.57 4.63 0.19
CA ASP A 106 -4.58 3.94 -0.65
C ASP A 106 -4.81 2.43 -0.46
N PRO A 107 -4.87 1.61 -1.52
CA PRO A 107 -5.01 0.16 -1.39
C PRO A 107 -3.90 -0.48 -0.54
N ASN A 108 -2.79 0.22 -0.33
CA ASN A 108 -1.68 -0.21 0.51
C ASN A 108 -1.73 0.31 1.95
N ASP A 109 -2.69 1.16 2.33
CA ASP A 109 -2.73 1.83 3.65
C ASP A 109 -2.72 0.83 4.81
N ASP A 110 -3.35 -0.34 4.64
CA ASP A 110 -3.43 -1.41 5.64
C ASP A 110 -2.19 -2.33 5.65
N LYS A 111 -1.27 -2.18 4.70
CA LYS A 111 -0.15 -3.10 4.56
C LYS A 111 0.97 -2.79 5.56
N ASN A 112 1.66 -3.84 5.94
CA ASN A 112 2.97 -3.71 6.59
C ASN A 112 3.94 -3.01 5.64
N ILE A 113 5.04 -2.51 6.17
CA ILE A 113 6.03 -1.77 5.38
C ILE A 113 7.42 -2.32 5.54
N VAL A 114 8.21 -2.16 4.50
CA VAL A 114 9.67 -2.24 4.54
C VAL A 114 10.20 -0.81 4.51
N VAL A 115 10.99 -0.46 5.53
CA VAL A 115 11.69 0.80 5.63
C VAL A 115 13.16 0.56 5.32
N GLU A 116 13.73 1.39 4.47
CA GLU A 116 15.16 1.43 4.20
C GLU A 116 15.69 2.84 4.47
N ILE A 117 16.73 2.96 5.27
CA ILE A 117 17.38 4.23 5.60
C ILE A 117 18.85 4.15 5.17
N ARG A 118 19.32 5.17 4.45
CA ARG A 118 20.71 5.27 4.00
C ARG A 118 21.32 6.61 4.37
N GLY A 119 22.59 6.59 4.77
CA GLY A 119 23.39 7.81 4.80
C GLY A 119 23.59 8.35 3.37
N ALA A 120 23.42 9.65 3.18
CA ALA A 120 23.60 10.31 1.88
C ALA A 120 24.74 11.34 1.96
N ALA A 121 24.47 12.62 1.72
CA ALA A 121 25.50 13.64 1.73
C ALA A 121 25.93 13.98 3.16
N GLY A 122 27.22 13.89 3.49
CA GLY A 122 27.74 14.22 4.82
C GLY A 122 28.63 13.15 5.46
N GLY A 123 28.91 12.06 4.75
CA GLY A 123 29.86 11.02 5.19
C GLY A 123 29.44 10.38 6.50
N ASP A 124 30.37 10.28 7.45
CA ASP A 124 30.12 9.68 8.77
C ASP A 124 28.94 10.32 9.51
N GLU A 125 28.76 11.64 9.39
CA GLU A 125 27.64 12.32 10.05
C GLU A 125 26.29 11.94 9.44
N ALA A 126 26.25 11.65 8.12
CA ALA A 126 25.04 11.13 7.48
C ALA A 126 24.70 9.72 7.98
N ASN A 127 25.71 8.86 8.21
CA ASN A 127 25.50 7.51 8.74
C ASN A 127 25.03 7.55 10.20
N ILE A 128 25.59 8.44 11.02
CA ILE A 128 25.12 8.68 12.39
C ILE A 128 23.66 9.16 12.36
N PHE A 129 23.32 10.09 11.47
CA PHE A 129 21.95 10.58 11.32
C PHE A 129 20.97 9.51 10.85
N ALA A 130 21.38 8.61 9.95
CA ALA A 130 20.58 7.43 9.59
C ALA A 130 20.28 6.54 10.80
N GLY A 131 21.25 6.38 11.72
CA GLY A 131 21.04 5.70 13.00
C GLY A 131 20.07 6.44 13.93
N ASP A 132 20.12 7.78 13.97
CA ASP A 132 19.16 8.58 14.73
C ASP A 132 17.73 8.44 14.19
N LEU A 133 17.57 8.44 12.86
CA LEU A 133 16.27 8.20 12.20
C LEU A 133 15.76 6.78 12.49
N PHE A 134 16.62 5.77 12.41
CA PHE A 134 16.26 4.41 12.78
C PHE A 134 15.76 4.33 14.22
N ARG A 135 16.47 4.96 15.16
CA ARG A 135 16.04 5.01 16.57
C ARG A 135 14.72 5.77 16.74
N MET A 136 14.52 6.86 16.01
CA MET A 136 13.28 7.65 16.00
C MET A 136 12.10 6.78 15.55
N TYR A 137 12.22 6.11 14.41
CA TYR A 137 11.16 5.25 13.87
C TYR A 137 10.92 4.01 14.74
N THR A 138 11.97 3.46 15.36
CA THR A 138 11.82 2.34 16.30
C THR A 138 10.94 2.74 17.48
N LYS A 139 11.22 3.90 18.10
CA LYS A 139 10.39 4.43 19.20
C LYS A 139 8.97 4.77 18.76
N TYR A 140 8.82 5.31 17.55
CA TYR A 140 7.51 5.61 17.00
C TYR A 140 6.68 4.33 16.79
N ALA A 141 7.30 3.27 16.28
CA ALA A 141 6.65 1.98 16.11
C ALA A 141 6.25 1.36 17.46
N GLU A 142 7.14 1.39 18.47
CA GLU A 142 6.82 0.94 19.84
C GLU A 142 5.63 1.70 20.43
N ALA A 143 5.58 3.02 20.27
CA ALA A 143 4.47 3.86 20.75
C ALA A 143 3.13 3.55 20.08
N ASN A 144 3.16 3.07 18.83
CA ASN A 144 1.97 2.62 18.10
C ASN A 144 1.66 1.12 18.29
N GLY A 145 2.45 0.40 19.12
CA GLY A 145 2.27 -1.04 19.33
C GLY A 145 2.67 -1.91 18.13
N TRP A 146 3.43 -1.36 17.19
CA TRP A 146 3.90 -2.08 16.00
C TRP A 146 5.13 -2.93 16.30
N LYS A 147 5.26 -4.05 15.58
CA LYS A 147 6.39 -4.97 15.71
C LYS A 147 7.42 -4.69 14.64
N ILE A 148 8.68 -4.62 15.03
CA ILE A 148 9.80 -4.39 14.12
C ILE A 148 10.56 -5.70 13.90
N GLN A 149 10.91 -5.98 12.66
CA GLN A 149 11.75 -7.11 12.26
C GLN A 149 12.91 -6.60 11.41
N MET A 150 14.14 -6.78 11.89
CA MET A 150 15.34 -6.41 11.11
C MET A 150 15.47 -7.29 9.87
N LEU A 151 15.80 -6.67 8.73
CA LEU A 151 16.05 -7.37 7.47
C LEU A 151 17.54 -7.35 7.13
N ASP A 152 18.14 -6.16 7.12
CA ASP A 152 19.54 -5.96 6.79
C ASP A 152 20.11 -4.73 7.52
N SER A 153 21.41 -4.72 7.80
CA SER A 153 22.06 -3.57 8.43
C SER A 153 23.56 -3.55 8.16
N ASN A 154 24.05 -2.39 7.71
CA ASN A 154 25.47 -2.10 7.52
C ASN A 154 25.88 -0.99 8.50
N PRO A 155 26.37 -1.34 9.71
CA PRO A 155 26.83 -0.35 10.67
C PRO A 155 28.08 0.39 10.17
N SER A 156 28.22 1.66 10.55
CA SER A 156 29.38 2.49 10.22
C SER A 156 30.34 2.59 11.41
N GLU A 157 31.65 2.71 11.16
CA GLU A 157 32.69 2.77 12.21
C GLU A 157 32.51 3.97 13.15
N ALA A 158 32.18 5.14 12.59
CA ALA A 158 31.88 6.36 13.35
C ALA A 158 30.53 6.31 14.11
N GLY A 159 29.77 5.22 13.97
CA GLY A 159 28.43 5.04 14.54
C GLY A 159 27.30 5.22 13.53
N GLY A 160 26.12 4.70 13.90
CA GLY A 160 24.95 4.66 13.01
C GLY A 160 25.10 3.62 11.89
N PHE A 161 24.49 3.88 10.73
CA PHE A 161 24.39 2.92 9.63
C PHE A 161 24.60 3.59 8.27
N SER A 162 25.36 2.94 7.38
CA SER A 162 25.38 3.32 5.96
C SER A 162 24.11 2.86 5.25
N LEU A 163 23.56 1.71 5.69
CA LEU A 163 22.28 1.15 5.28
C LEU A 163 21.64 0.46 6.49
N VAL A 164 20.36 0.69 6.71
CA VAL A 164 19.55 -0.13 7.61
C VAL A 164 18.19 -0.39 6.99
N SER A 165 17.79 -1.66 6.94
CA SER A 165 16.51 -2.11 6.41
C SER A 165 15.77 -2.95 7.43
N PHE A 166 14.50 -2.64 7.64
CA PHE A 166 13.66 -3.30 8.63
C PHE A 166 12.20 -3.28 8.17
N MET A 167 11.46 -4.29 8.60
CA MET A 167 10.02 -4.40 8.39
C MET A 167 9.28 -3.95 9.63
N ILE A 168 8.19 -3.20 9.45
CA ILE A 168 7.27 -2.81 10.52
C ILE A 168 5.92 -3.48 10.25
N LYS A 169 5.46 -4.28 11.21
CA LYS A 169 4.18 -5.00 11.17
C LYS A 169 3.20 -4.43 12.17
N GLY A 170 1.99 -4.16 11.72
CA GLY A 170 0.95 -3.56 12.56
C GLY A 170 -0.26 -3.12 11.77
N ASP A 171 -1.17 -2.42 12.46
CA ASP A 171 -2.35 -1.85 11.83
C ASP A 171 -2.04 -0.49 11.20
N GLN A 172 -2.50 -0.29 9.96
CA GLN A 172 -2.39 0.95 9.18
C GLN A 172 -0.97 1.56 9.15
N VAL A 173 0.06 0.72 9.00
CA VAL A 173 1.46 1.19 9.09
C VAL A 173 1.82 2.06 7.89
N TYR A 174 1.46 1.64 6.68
CA TYR A 174 1.78 2.39 5.47
C TYR A 174 1.07 3.75 5.43
N SER A 175 -0.20 3.81 5.85
CA SER A 175 -0.97 5.07 5.83
C SER A 175 -0.30 6.20 6.60
N LYS A 176 0.31 5.88 7.75
CA LYS A 176 1.01 6.84 8.61
C LYS A 176 2.43 7.14 8.13
N MET A 177 3.11 6.17 7.51
CA MET A 177 4.53 6.26 7.17
C MET A 177 4.81 6.60 5.70
N LYS A 178 3.80 6.59 4.80
CA LYS A 178 3.99 6.81 3.35
C LYS A 178 4.65 8.15 3.00
N PHE A 179 4.46 9.16 3.84
CA PHE A 179 5.04 10.50 3.67
C PHE A 179 6.46 10.65 4.22
N GLU A 180 7.04 9.58 4.76
CA GLU A 180 8.43 9.57 5.24
C GLU A 180 9.43 9.24 4.12
N SER A 181 8.97 8.94 2.91
CA SER A 181 9.87 8.64 1.79
C SER A 181 10.52 9.93 1.24
N GLY A 182 11.84 9.98 1.23
CA GLY A 182 12.62 11.06 0.64
C GLY A 182 13.88 11.40 1.41
N ALA A 183 14.47 12.54 1.09
CA ALA A 183 15.66 13.05 1.77
C ALA A 183 15.31 13.82 3.06
N HIS A 184 15.97 13.43 4.16
CA HIS A 184 15.90 14.08 5.46
C HIS A 184 17.20 14.85 5.69
N ARG A 185 17.10 16.13 6.03
CA ARG A 185 18.26 17.01 6.21
C ARG A 185 18.47 17.33 7.68
N VAL A 186 19.68 17.16 8.19
CA VAL A 186 20.07 17.54 9.56
C VAL A 186 21.07 18.69 9.56
N GLN A 187 20.87 19.64 10.47
CA GLN A 187 21.80 20.74 10.75
C GLN A 187 22.19 20.71 12.23
N ARG A 188 23.43 20.30 12.50
CA ARG A 188 23.99 20.26 13.86
C ARG A 188 25.52 20.30 13.81
N VAL A 189 26.15 20.46 14.97
CA VAL A 189 27.59 20.23 15.12
C VAL A 189 27.82 18.72 15.13
N PRO A 190 28.54 18.15 14.13
CA PRO A 190 28.79 16.72 14.06
C PRO A 190 29.54 16.20 15.27
N LYS A 191 29.32 14.94 15.63
CA LYS A 191 30.12 14.29 16.68
C LYS A 191 31.58 14.09 16.24
N THR A 192 31.83 14.05 14.94
CA THR A 192 33.14 13.84 14.33
C THR A 192 33.92 15.15 14.11
N GLU A 193 33.32 16.33 14.41
CA GLU A 193 33.90 17.64 14.11
C GLU A 193 34.53 18.30 15.35
N ALA A 194 35.81 18.66 15.27
CA ALA A 194 36.54 19.27 16.39
C ALA A 194 36.33 20.79 16.51
N SER A 195 36.00 21.50 15.42
CA SER A 195 35.92 22.97 15.39
C SER A 195 34.59 23.54 15.91
N GLY A 196 33.61 22.71 16.25
CA GLY A 196 32.29 23.17 16.70
C GLY A 196 31.43 23.84 15.62
N ARG A 197 31.75 23.63 14.33
CA ARG A 197 31.01 24.23 13.21
C ARG A 197 29.75 23.42 12.90
N ILE A 198 28.67 24.12 12.53
CA ILE A 198 27.42 23.47 12.11
C ILE A 198 27.61 22.94 10.70
N HIS A 199 27.40 21.64 10.52
CA HIS A 199 27.39 21.00 9.20
C HIS A 199 25.95 20.67 8.79
N THR A 200 25.76 20.58 7.48
CA THR A 200 24.50 20.11 6.89
C THR A 200 24.75 18.74 6.25
N SER A 201 24.05 17.74 6.75
CA SER A 201 24.09 16.35 6.25
C SER A 201 22.69 15.88 5.87
N THR A 202 22.61 14.84 5.04
CA THR A 202 21.35 14.23 4.60
C THR A 202 21.38 12.72 4.78
N ALA A 203 20.22 12.14 5.05
CA ALA A 203 19.96 10.71 4.98
C ALA A 203 18.68 10.50 4.15
N THR A 204 18.60 9.42 3.39
CA THR A 204 17.38 9.07 2.66
C THR A 204 16.61 8.00 3.40
N VAL A 205 15.29 8.12 3.38
CA VAL A 205 14.35 7.14 3.90
C VAL A 205 13.46 6.69 2.77
N LEU A 206 13.25 5.39 2.64
CA LEU A 206 12.35 4.78 1.67
C LEU A 206 11.34 3.94 2.43
N VAL A 207 10.05 4.16 2.17
CA VAL A 207 8.96 3.36 2.71
C VAL A 207 8.22 2.68 1.55
N MET A 208 8.26 1.35 1.56
CA MET A 208 7.58 0.50 0.59
C MET A 208 6.57 -0.39 1.30
N PRO A 209 5.36 -0.57 0.73
CA PRO A 209 4.41 -1.54 1.28
C PRO A 209 4.92 -2.97 1.02
N GLU A 210 4.54 -3.90 1.90
CA GLU A 210 4.76 -5.33 1.71
C GLU A 210 4.05 -5.80 0.43
N VAL A 211 4.78 -6.51 -0.42
CA VAL A 211 4.25 -7.07 -1.67
C VAL A 211 3.94 -8.54 -1.43
N GLU A 212 2.73 -8.97 -1.78
CA GLU A 212 2.34 -10.37 -1.71
C GLU A 212 3.12 -11.20 -2.75
N GLU A 213 3.49 -12.43 -2.38
CA GLU A 213 4.10 -13.36 -3.34
C GLU A 213 3.11 -13.67 -4.47
N ILE A 214 3.61 -13.56 -5.71
CA ILE A 214 2.80 -13.84 -6.90
C ILE A 214 2.77 -15.36 -7.10
N ASP A 215 1.69 -16.01 -6.68
CA ASP A 215 1.43 -17.39 -7.09
C ASP A 215 0.88 -17.41 -8.54
N ILE A 216 1.52 -18.21 -9.40
CA ILE A 216 1.13 -18.34 -10.81
C ILE A 216 0.28 -19.58 -10.98
N THR A 217 -1.03 -19.39 -10.93
CA THR A 217 -1.99 -20.39 -11.38
C THR A 217 -2.03 -20.39 -12.91
N ILE A 218 -1.62 -21.51 -13.52
CA ILE A 218 -1.70 -21.69 -14.98
C ILE A 218 -3.01 -22.40 -15.31
N ASN A 219 -3.88 -21.74 -16.06
CA ASN A 219 -5.10 -22.36 -16.57
C ASN A 219 -4.77 -23.27 -17.77
N PRO A 220 -5.16 -24.55 -17.77
CA PRO A 220 -4.93 -25.46 -18.89
C PRO A 220 -5.54 -24.98 -20.22
N ALA A 221 -6.61 -24.19 -20.19
CA ALA A 221 -7.27 -23.67 -21.39
C ALA A 221 -6.41 -22.64 -22.15
N ASP A 222 -5.46 -22.00 -21.48
CA ASP A 222 -4.59 -20.96 -22.04
C ASP A 222 -3.29 -21.52 -22.64
N LEU A 223 -3.19 -22.85 -22.72
CA LEU A 223 -2.02 -23.57 -23.22
C LEU A 223 -2.30 -24.20 -24.58
N ASP A 224 -1.55 -23.76 -25.58
CA ASP A 224 -1.46 -24.47 -26.85
C ASP A 224 -0.31 -25.49 -26.78
N ILE A 225 -0.65 -26.77 -26.82
CA ILE A 225 0.27 -27.89 -26.64
C ILE A 225 0.42 -28.63 -27.96
N GLY A 226 1.54 -28.42 -28.64
CA GLY A 226 1.91 -29.13 -29.85
C GLY A 226 2.88 -30.27 -29.56
N THR A 227 2.73 -31.38 -30.27
CA THR A 227 3.71 -32.49 -30.28
C THR A 227 4.43 -32.53 -31.61
N PHE A 228 5.70 -32.92 -31.59
CA PHE A 228 6.49 -33.05 -32.81
C PHE A 228 7.57 -34.12 -32.64
N ARG A 229 8.25 -34.46 -33.74
CA ARG A 229 9.33 -35.45 -33.73
C ARG A 229 10.62 -34.79 -33.24
N CYS A 230 11.35 -35.48 -32.37
CA CYS A 230 12.62 -34.99 -31.85
C CYS A 230 13.64 -34.76 -32.97
N GLN A 231 14.44 -33.71 -32.87
CA GLN A 231 15.56 -33.47 -33.79
C GLN A 231 16.87 -33.96 -33.15
N GLY A 232 17.58 -34.87 -33.82
CA GLY A 232 18.90 -35.34 -33.36
C GLY A 232 19.30 -36.72 -33.89
N ALA A 233 20.54 -37.13 -33.60
CA ALA A 233 21.05 -38.45 -33.93
C ALA A 233 20.39 -39.52 -33.03
N GLY A 234 19.38 -40.21 -33.57
CA GLY A 234 18.60 -41.19 -32.83
C GLY A 234 18.17 -42.39 -33.69
N GLY A 235 17.88 -43.52 -33.03
CA GLY A 235 17.43 -44.75 -33.68
C GLY A 235 16.00 -44.65 -34.26
N GLN A 236 15.46 -45.76 -34.77
CA GLN A 236 14.15 -45.81 -35.43
C GLN A 236 12.99 -45.17 -34.62
N ASN A 237 13.07 -45.22 -33.29
CA ASN A 237 12.06 -44.64 -32.39
C ASN A 237 11.99 -43.10 -32.50
N VAL A 238 13.14 -42.43 -32.66
CA VAL A 238 13.24 -40.96 -32.80
C VAL A 238 12.62 -40.48 -34.12
N ASN A 239 12.70 -41.30 -35.18
CA ASN A 239 12.17 -40.96 -36.50
C ASN A 239 10.66 -41.21 -36.65
N LYS A 240 10.08 -42.09 -35.82
CA LYS A 240 8.68 -42.52 -35.95
C LYS A 240 7.75 -41.96 -34.88
N VAL A 241 8.24 -41.68 -33.67
CA VAL A 241 7.40 -41.30 -32.52
C VAL A 241 7.52 -39.82 -32.18
N GLU A 242 6.38 -39.14 -32.07
CA GLU A 242 6.28 -37.74 -31.64
C GLU A 242 6.40 -37.63 -30.12
N SER A 243 7.64 -37.64 -29.64
CA SER A 243 7.96 -37.55 -28.20
C SER A 243 8.30 -36.13 -27.74
N ALA A 244 8.61 -35.19 -28.66
CA ALA A 244 8.91 -33.80 -28.30
C ALA A 244 7.62 -33.00 -28.10
N VAL A 245 7.63 -32.11 -27.10
CA VAL A 245 6.49 -31.28 -26.71
C VAL A 245 6.85 -29.81 -26.80
N ARG A 246 5.98 -29.03 -27.44
CA ARG A 246 5.96 -27.56 -27.45
C ARG A 246 4.76 -27.11 -26.64
N ILE A 247 4.97 -26.21 -25.70
CA ILE A 247 3.87 -25.54 -24.99
C ILE A 247 4.00 -24.04 -25.22
N VAL A 248 2.90 -23.42 -25.66
CA VAL A 248 2.77 -21.97 -25.82
C VAL A 248 1.71 -21.48 -24.83
N HIS A 249 2.07 -20.54 -23.96
CA HIS A 249 1.10 -19.85 -23.12
C HIS A 249 0.54 -18.65 -23.89
N ILE A 250 -0.68 -18.80 -24.40
CA ILE A 250 -1.34 -17.89 -25.34
C ILE A 250 -1.35 -16.43 -24.80
N PRO A 251 -1.70 -16.16 -23.53
CA PRO A 251 -1.77 -14.79 -23.02
C PRO A 251 -0.43 -14.05 -22.98
N THR A 252 0.67 -14.78 -22.75
CA THR A 252 2.01 -14.17 -22.61
C THR A 252 2.90 -14.34 -23.83
N GLY A 253 2.53 -15.21 -24.77
CA GLY A 253 3.37 -15.61 -25.91
C GLY A 253 4.58 -16.48 -25.54
N VAL A 254 4.81 -16.78 -24.26
CA VAL A 254 5.96 -17.60 -23.83
C VAL A 254 5.86 -19.01 -24.39
N THR A 255 6.91 -19.40 -25.11
CA THR A 255 7.02 -20.74 -25.68
C THR A 255 8.14 -21.54 -25.01
N VAL A 256 7.85 -22.81 -24.73
CA VAL A 256 8.79 -23.79 -24.19
C VAL A 256 8.79 -25.04 -25.05
N TYR A 257 9.98 -25.59 -25.27
CA TYR A 257 10.21 -26.83 -26.01
C TYR A 257 10.93 -27.82 -25.09
N CYS A 258 10.48 -29.07 -25.06
CA CYS A 258 11.13 -30.14 -24.31
C CYS A 258 11.21 -31.44 -25.15
N GLN A 259 12.41 -32.00 -25.24
CA GLN A 259 12.70 -33.24 -25.97
C GLN A 259 13.74 -34.12 -25.24
N ILE A 260 13.82 -33.99 -23.91
CA ILE A 260 14.88 -34.62 -23.10
C ILE A 260 14.61 -36.12 -22.92
N GLU A 261 13.37 -36.45 -22.57
CA GLU A 261 12.97 -37.81 -22.24
C GLU A 261 12.45 -38.58 -23.45
N LYS A 262 12.47 -39.90 -23.37
CA LYS A 262 11.91 -40.78 -24.42
C LYS A 262 10.38 -40.78 -24.44
N SER A 263 9.74 -40.41 -23.33
CA SER A 263 8.28 -40.39 -23.19
C SER A 263 7.71 -38.99 -23.36
N GLN A 264 6.65 -38.89 -24.18
CA GLN A 264 5.89 -37.65 -24.38
C GLN A 264 5.34 -37.09 -23.07
N MET A 265 4.82 -37.93 -22.17
CA MET A 265 4.24 -37.47 -20.89
C MET A 265 5.30 -36.84 -19.98
N GLN A 266 6.49 -37.44 -19.93
CA GLN A 266 7.60 -36.90 -19.14
C GLN A 266 8.11 -35.58 -19.72
N ASN A 267 8.20 -35.48 -21.05
CA ASN A 267 8.53 -34.21 -21.71
C ASN A 267 7.46 -33.14 -21.49
N ARG A 268 6.17 -33.51 -21.41
CA ARG A 268 5.08 -32.58 -21.09
C ARG A 268 5.17 -32.04 -19.66
N GLU A 269 5.45 -32.90 -18.68
CA GLU A 269 5.65 -32.44 -17.29
C GLU A 269 6.86 -31.52 -17.15
N LEU A 270 7.98 -31.87 -17.78
CA LEU A 270 9.18 -31.03 -17.80
C LEU A 270 8.93 -29.69 -18.50
N ALA A 271 8.24 -29.71 -19.65
CA ALA A 271 7.84 -28.51 -20.35
C ALA A 271 6.93 -27.62 -19.49
N MET A 272 6.00 -28.19 -18.71
CA MET A 272 5.17 -27.41 -17.78
C MET A 272 5.97 -26.82 -16.62
N LYS A 273 6.94 -27.56 -16.06
CA LYS A 273 7.85 -27.02 -15.03
C LYS A 273 8.67 -25.85 -15.57
N MET A 274 9.23 -26.01 -16.77
CA MET A 274 9.97 -24.95 -17.46
C MET A 274 9.09 -23.75 -17.80
N LEU A 275 7.85 -23.97 -18.23
CA LEU A 275 6.90 -22.90 -18.51
C LEU A 275 6.57 -22.12 -17.24
N ARG A 276 6.27 -22.81 -16.14
CA ARG A 276 6.04 -22.16 -14.84
C ARG A 276 7.24 -21.32 -14.41
N ALA A 277 8.45 -21.86 -14.51
CA ALA A 277 9.67 -21.14 -14.16
C ALA A 277 9.88 -19.89 -15.05
N LYS A 278 9.64 -19.99 -16.36
CA LYS A 278 9.73 -18.82 -17.26
C LYS A 278 8.68 -17.75 -16.97
N LEU A 279 7.43 -18.16 -16.74
CA LEU A 279 6.35 -17.23 -16.39
C LEU A 279 6.62 -16.53 -15.05
N GLN A 280 7.17 -17.27 -14.07
CA GLN A 280 7.58 -16.72 -12.78
C GLN A 280 8.72 -15.71 -12.95
N ALA A 281 9.76 -16.05 -13.72
CA ALA A 281 10.85 -15.14 -13.99
C ALA A 281 10.38 -13.87 -14.71
N GLN A 282 9.46 -13.97 -15.67
CA GLN A 282 8.92 -12.82 -16.39
C GLN A 282 8.11 -11.90 -15.46
N LYS A 283 7.21 -12.46 -14.64
CA LYS A 283 6.43 -11.67 -13.67
C LYS A 283 7.33 -11.04 -12.60
N GLN A 284 8.34 -11.76 -12.13
CA GLN A 284 9.31 -11.21 -11.18
C GLN A 284 10.07 -10.03 -11.77
N ALA A 285 10.55 -10.17 -13.02
CA ALA A 285 11.26 -9.09 -13.70
C ALA A 285 10.37 -7.84 -13.88
N GLU A 286 9.11 -8.02 -14.26
CA GLU A 286 8.14 -6.92 -14.37
C GLU A 286 7.88 -6.24 -13.01
N GLN A 287 7.78 -7.03 -11.94
CA GLN A 287 7.60 -6.52 -10.59
C GLN A 287 8.84 -5.75 -10.11
N ASP A 288 10.04 -6.30 -10.34
CA ASP A 288 11.30 -5.68 -9.96
C ASP A 288 11.52 -4.35 -10.72
N GLU A 289 11.09 -4.28 -11.98
CA GLU A 289 11.13 -3.05 -12.76
C GLU A 289 10.19 -1.98 -12.18
N LYS A 290 8.93 -2.34 -11.86
CA LYS A 290 7.96 -1.43 -11.24
C LYS A 290 8.46 -0.93 -9.88
N VAL A 291 8.90 -1.84 -9.02
CA VAL A 291 9.45 -1.51 -7.69
C VAL A 291 10.71 -0.65 -7.83
N GLY A 292 11.58 -0.96 -8.79
CA GLY A 292 12.79 -0.19 -9.06
C GLY A 292 12.51 1.24 -9.52
N ALA A 293 11.51 1.43 -10.39
CA ALA A 293 11.07 2.75 -10.82
C ALA A 293 10.45 3.56 -9.67
N GLU A 294 9.55 2.95 -8.90
CA GLU A 294 8.93 3.59 -7.73
C GLU A 294 9.96 3.99 -6.68
N ARG A 295 10.94 3.11 -6.43
CA ARG A 295 12.05 3.35 -5.51
C ARG A 295 12.88 4.57 -5.93
N LYS A 296 13.22 4.69 -7.21
CA LYS A 296 13.97 5.84 -7.73
C LYS A 296 13.19 7.14 -7.58
N LEU A 297 11.88 7.11 -7.83
CA LEU A 297 11.00 8.27 -7.68
C LEU A 297 10.90 8.72 -6.21
N LYS A 298 10.76 7.78 -5.28
CA LYS A 298 10.60 8.06 -3.84
C LYS A 298 11.88 8.51 -3.15
N LEU A 299 13.04 7.95 -3.52
CA LEU A 299 14.33 8.27 -2.88
C LEU A 299 14.91 9.61 -3.33
N GLY A 300 14.73 9.96 -4.61
CA GLY A 300 15.44 11.10 -5.20
C GLY A 300 16.94 10.85 -5.36
N THR A 301 17.72 11.92 -5.43
CA THR A 301 19.19 11.91 -5.52
C THR A 301 19.87 11.90 -4.16
N GLY A 302 19.17 12.35 -3.10
CA GLY A 302 19.73 12.44 -1.74
C GLY A 302 20.69 13.62 -1.53
N GLU A 303 20.72 14.57 -2.47
CA GLU A 303 21.50 15.79 -2.37
C GLU A 303 20.99 16.74 -1.27
N ARG A 304 21.82 17.70 -0.85
CA ARG A 304 21.47 18.66 0.22
C ARG A 304 20.33 19.62 -0.14
N SER A 305 20.08 19.78 -1.44
CA SER A 305 19.01 20.61 -2.02
C SER A 305 17.64 19.94 -1.93
N GLU A 306 17.61 18.62 -2.10
CA GLU A 306 16.41 17.80 -2.04
C GLU A 306 16.08 17.45 -0.59
N LYS A 307 14.86 17.76 -0.15
CA LYS A 307 14.43 17.45 1.22
C LYS A 307 12.91 17.41 1.33
N ILE A 308 12.44 16.47 2.13
CA ILE A 308 11.06 16.45 2.62
C ILE A 308 10.97 17.01 4.05
N ARG A 309 12.05 16.90 4.84
CA ARG A 309 12.12 17.37 6.24
C ARG A 309 13.49 17.97 6.58
N THR A 310 13.49 18.95 7.47
CA THR A 310 14.72 19.54 8.03
C THR A 310 14.70 19.45 9.55
N TYR A 311 15.78 18.93 10.14
CA TYR A 311 15.99 18.78 11.57
C TYR A 311 17.08 19.76 12.02
N ASN A 312 16.67 20.81 12.72
CA ASN A 312 17.56 21.83 13.26
C ASN A 312 17.76 21.57 14.76
N TYR A 313 18.98 21.28 15.17
CA TYR A 313 19.33 21.10 16.59
C TYR A 313 19.69 22.41 17.33
N PRO A 314 20.35 23.41 16.72
CA PRO A 314 20.81 24.59 17.45
C PRO A 314 19.75 25.71 17.57
N GLN A 315 18.48 25.37 17.79
CA GLN A 315 17.43 26.34 18.13
C GLN A 315 17.12 26.32 19.62
#